data_AF-X1FX37-F1
#
_entry.id   AF-X1FX37-F1
#
_cell.length_a   1.000
_cell.length_b   1.000
_cell.length_c   1.000
_cell.angle_alpha   90.00
_cell.angle_beta   90.00
_cell.angle_gamma   90.00
#
_symmetry.space_group_name_H-M   'P 1'
#
loop_
_entity.id
_entity.type
_entity.pdbx_description
1 polymer ?
#
loop_
_entity_poly.entity_id
_entity_poly.type
_entity_poly.pdbx_seq_one_letter_code
_entity_poly.pdbx_strand_id
1 'polypeptide(L)'
;LAGTVDVIVAEYHEGAGAGTPEKATLDQEVAAGGAFADIVTKTSSSVDVIFTGHTHKQYVWDAPVPGVEGKTRPIVQTGNYGENLGQVVLSIDGASHDVLGYTARNISRSTTPAATLISTYPRVAEVNAITNAALASAAAIGNQPKGSVTADITTSYTGGSYVDGKYAGATARDNRAGQSTIGNLVADSLVASLGSADRGGAEIGVVNPGGLRAELFYAPDGTITYAEANAVLPFVNNLWTTSLTGAQFKA
;
A
#
# COMPACT_ATOMS: atom_id res chain seq x y z
N LEU A 1 14.19 -10.09 -27.49
CA LEU A 1 14.15 -8.63 -27.23
C LEU A 1 15.52 -7.99 -27.35
N ALA A 2 16.62 -8.70 -27.06
CA ALA A 2 17.96 -8.20 -27.38
C ALA A 2 18.06 -7.80 -28.87
N GLY A 3 18.37 -6.52 -29.14
CA GLY A 3 18.57 -5.96 -30.47
C GLY A 3 17.38 -5.20 -31.10
N THR A 4 16.24 -5.05 -30.40
CA THR A 4 15.07 -4.28 -30.91
C THR A 4 14.63 -3.12 -30.03
N VAL A 5 15.18 -3.03 -28.82
CA VAL A 5 14.86 -2.02 -27.81
C VAL A 5 16.14 -1.60 -27.09
N ASP A 6 16.27 -0.31 -26.81
CA ASP A 6 17.48 0.29 -26.26
C ASP A 6 17.49 0.28 -24.72
N VAL A 7 16.31 0.40 -24.10
CA VAL A 7 16.14 0.39 -22.65
C VAL A 7 14.93 -0.46 -22.29
N ILE A 8 15.09 -1.34 -21.31
CA ILE A 8 14.00 -2.18 -20.81
C ILE A 8 13.75 -1.87 -19.33
N VAL A 9 12.52 -1.45 -19.03
CA VAL A 9 12.03 -1.27 -17.66
C VAL A 9 11.10 -2.42 -17.32
N ALA A 10 11.34 -3.07 -16.17
CA ALA A 10 10.43 -4.06 -15.63
C ALA A 10 9.62 -3.46 -14.47
N GLU A 11 8.32 -3.64 -14.52
CA GLU A 11 7.39 -3.23 -13.46
C GLU A 11 6.74 -4.46 -12.83
N TYR A 12 6.88 -4.60 -11.52
CA TYR A 12 6.27 -5.67 -10.74
C TYR A 12 5.33 -5.08 -9.70
N HIS A 13 4.12 -5.65 -9.59
CA HIS A 13 3.29 -5.43 -8.40
C HIS A 13 3.59 -6.50 -7.34
N GLU A 14 4.85 -6.55 -6.95
CA GLU A 14 5.40 -7.39 -5.88
C GLU A 14 6.67 -6.70 -5.35
N GLY A 15 7.11 -7.02 -4.14
CA GLY A 15 8.22 -6.30 -3.51
C GLY A 15 8.84 -6.99 -2.32
N ALA A 16 9.88 -6.36 -1.77
CA ALA A 16 10.54 -6.82 -0.55
C ALA A 16 9.55 -6.94 0.62
N GLY A 17 9.85 -7.77 1.63
CA GLY A 17 8.94 -8.15 2.71
C GLY A 17 8.18 -6.97 3.33
N ALA A 18 6.85 -7.10 3.41
CA ALA A 18 5.98 -6.12 4.05
C ALA A 18 6.25 -6.04 5.56
N GLY A 19 6.30 -4.83 6.13
CA GLY A 19 6.35 -4.62 7.58
C GLY A 19 7.58 -5.20 8.32
N THR A 20 8.62 -5.65 7.60
CA THR A 20 9.85 -6.27 8.15
C THR A 20 11.02 -5.27 7.94
N PRO A 21 11.93 -5.08 8.92
CA PRO A 21 12.23 -3.77 9.51
C PRO A 21 12.48 -2.64 8.51
N GLU A 22 12.03 -1.43 8.86
CA GLU A 22 12.65 -0.21 8.33
C GLU A 22 14.18 -0.36 8.45
N LYS A 23 14.89 -0.13 7.33
CA LYS A 23 16.35 -0.31 7.17
C LYS A 23 16.85 -1.72 6.83
N ALA A 24 15.97 -2.66 6.44
CA ALA A 24 16.45 -3.88 5.80
C ALA A 24 17.30 -3.54 4.56
N THR A 25 18.35 -4.32 4.30
CA THR A 25 19.17 -4.20 3.09
C THR A 25 18.60 -5.09 1.98
N LEU A 26 18.99 -4.81 0.73
CA LEU A 26 18.69 -5.69 -0.41
C LEU A 26 19.08 -7.15 -0.12
N ASP A 27 20.29 -7.37 0.41
CA ASP A 27 20.81 -8.71 0.69
C ASP A 27 19.97 -9.48 1.71
N GLN A 28 19.47 -8.79 2.74
CA GLN A 28 18.60 -9.40 3.75
C GLN A 28 17.28 -9.86 3.13
N GLU A 29 16.69 -9.05 2.26
CA GLU A 29 15.42 -9.35 1.58
C GLU A 29 15.59 -10.45 0.53
N VAL A 30 16.72 -10.49 -0.17
CA VAL A 30 17.06 -11.59 -1.09
C VAL A 30 17.28 -12.89 -0.30
N ALA A 31 17.98 -12.84 0.84
CA ALA A 31 18.23 -14.00 1.69
C ALA A 31 16.95 -14.56 2.33
N ALA A 32 15.95 -13.70 2.57
CA ALA A 32 14.62 -14.14 3.01
C ALA A 32 13.88 -14.96 1.93
N GLY A 33 14.31 -14.90 0.67
CA GLY A 33 13.80 -15.70 -0.43
C GLY A 33 12.47 -15.19 -0.99
N GLY A 34 11.71 -16.08 -1.62
CA GLY A 34 10.39 -15.77 -2.18
C GLY A 34 10.43 -14.93 -3.46
N ALA A 35 9.28 -14.32 -3.78
CA ALA A 35 9.08 -13.63 -5.05
C ALA A 35 10.04 -12.44 -5.26
N PHE A 36 10.37 -11.70 -4.19
CA PHE A 36 11.31 -10.59 -4.30
C PHE A 36 12.74 -11.06 -4.65
N ALA A 37 13.22 -12.13 -4.01
CA ALA A 37 14.50 -12.72 -4.35
C ALA A 37 14.53 -13.18 -5.82
N ASP A 38 13.43 -13.74 -6.31
CA ASP A 38 13.28 -14.11 -7.72
C ASP A 38 13.27 -12.89 -8.65
N ILE A 39 12.61 -11.79 -8.29
CA ILE A 39 12.68 -10.53 -9.04
C ILE A 39 14.12 -10.05 -9.14
N VAL A 40 14.88 -10.07 -8.05
CA VAL A 40 16.27 -9.61 -8.05
C VAL A 40 17.17 -10.53 -8.87
N THR A 41 17.07 -11.84 -8.68
CA THR A 41 18.04 -12.83 -9.19
C THR A 41 17.68 -13.45 -10.53
N LYS A 42 16.41 -13.43 -10.93
CA LYS A 42 15.92 -14.10 -12.16
C LYS A 42 15.40 -13.12 -13.22
N THR A 43 15.16 -11.86 -12.89
CA THR A 43 14.82 -10.85 -13.91
C THR A 43 15.96 -10.71 -14.90
N SER A 44 15.67 -10.89 -16.19
CA SER A 44 16.63 -10.93 -17.30
C SER A 44 17.72 -9.85 -17.20
N SER A 45 18.95 -10.19 -17.55
CA SER A 45 20.07 -9.25 -17.60
C SER A 45 19.92 -8.12 -18.61
N SER A 46 18.96 -8.22 -19.53
CA SER A 46 18.61 -7.13 -20.47
C SER A 46 17.73 -6.05 -19.85
N VAL A 47 17.22 -6.22 -18.62
CA VAL A 47 16.41 -5.20 -17.93
C VAL A 47 17.32 -4.20 -17.22
N ASP A 48 17.11 -2.92 -17.48
CA ASP A 48 17.94 -1.82 -16.99
C ASP A 48 17.39 -1.16 -15.74
N VAL A 49 16.07 -1.26 -15.48
CA VAL A 49 15.40 -0.65 -14.32
C VAL A 49 14.31 -1.59 -13.82
N ILE A 50 14.19 -1.71 -12.51
CA ILE A 50 13.09 -2.43 -11.87
C ILE A 50 12.29 -1.47 -10.98
N PHE A 51 11.00 -1.34 -11.25
CA PHE A 51 10.03 -0.78 -10.31
C PHE A 51 9.22 -1.91 -9.66
N THR A 52 9.03 -1.78 -8.35
CA THR A 52 8.33 -2.76 -7.50
C THR A 52 7.21 -2.07 -6.72
N GLY A 53 6.33 -2.85 -6.11
CA GLY A 53 5.15 -2.37 -5.39
C GLY A 53 4.67 -3.34 -4.32
N HIS A 54 3.35 -3.39 -4.11
CA HIS A 54 2.64 -4.31 -3.21
C HIS A 54 2.86 -4.11 -1.71
N THR A 55 4.11 -4.04 -1.26
CA THR A 55 4.45 -4.19 0.17
C THR A 55 4.50 -2.88 0.95
N HIS A 56 4.33 -1.75 0.25
CA HIS A 56 4.38 -0.39 0.77
C HIS A 56 5.74 0.00 1.35
N LYS A 57 6.79 -0.76 1.01
CA LYS A 57 8.13 -0.50 1.53
C LYS A 57 8.77 0.62 0.72
N GLN A 58 9.49 1.52 1.39
CA GLN A 58 10.24 2.57 0.73
C GLN A 58 11.71 2.14 0.60
N TYR A 59 12.19 1.97 -0.63
CA TYR A 59 13.60 1.71 -0.90
C TYR A 59 14.04 2.17 -2.29
N VAL A 60 15.35 2.38 -2.39
CA VAL A 60 16.09 2.62 -3.62
C VAL A 60 17.40 1.86 -3.46
N TRP A 61 17.56 0.75 -4.17
CA TRP A 61 18.73 -0.13 -4.05
C TRP A 61 19.34 -0.44 -5.41
N ASP A 62 20.58 -0.91 -5.37
CA ASP A 62 21.35 -1.39 -6.53
C ASP A 62 21.23 -2.92 -6.60
N ALA A 63 20.31 -3.41 -7.43
CA ALA A 63 20.14 -4.85 -7.67
C ALA A 63 21.23 -5.38 -8.62
N PRO A 64 21.83 -6.55 -8.37
CA PRO A 64 22.77 -7.16 -9.30
C PRO A 64 22.09 -7.50 -10.64
N VAL A 65 22.86 -7.42 -11.73
CA VAL A 65 22.44 -7.90 -13.05
C VAL A 65 22.84 -9.38 -13.19
N PRO A 66 21.89 -10.32 -13.34
CA PRO A 66 22.23 -11.74 -13.38
C PRO A 66 23.24 -12.09 -14.48
N GLY A 67 24.33 -12.77 -14.12
CA GLY A 67 25.36 -13.19 -15.06
C GLY A 67 26.33 -12.08 -15.51
N VAL A 68 26.29 -10.89 -14.91
CA VAL A 68 27.24 -9.79 -15.21
C VAL A 68 27.89 -9.32 -13.92
N GLU A 69 29.11 -9.79 -13.66
CA GLU A 69 29.85 -9.49 -12.43
C GLU A 69 30.09 -7.99 -12.24
N GLY A 70 29.82 -7.49 -11.03
CA GLY A 70 30.02 -6.08 -10.67
C GLY A 70 29.01 -5.09 -11.27
N LYS A 71 28.11 -5.53 -12.17
CA LYS A 71 27.09 -4.67 -12.76
C LYS A 71 25.79 -4.69 -11.95
N THR A 72 25.26 -3.50 -11.70
CA THR A 72 23.98 -3.31 -10.99
C THR A 72 22.97 -2.54 -11.84
N ARG A 73 21.72 -2.53 -11.38
CA ARG A 73 20.60 -1.73 -11.89
C ARG A 73 19.73 -1.24 -10.73
N PRO A 74 19.01 -0.12 -10.87
CA PRO A 74 18.14 0.36 -9.80
C PRO A 74 16.91 -0.54 -9.63
N ILE A 75 16.59 -0.86 -8.37
CA ILE A 75 15.31 -1.44 -7.95
C ILE A 75 14.64 -0.49 -6.94
N VAL A 76 13.43 -0.03 -7.26
CA VAL A 76 12.77 1.08 -6.55
C VAL A 76 11.35 0.72 -6.12
N GLN A 77 11.00 1.07 -4.88
CA GLN A 77 9.62 1.13 -4.37
C GLN A 77 9.44 2.41 -3.55
N THR A 78 8.29 3.07 -3.71
CA THR A 78 8.10 4.47 -3.32
C THR A 78 7.32 4.66 -2.03
N GLY A 79 7.08 3.59 -1.26
CA GLY A 79 6.16 3.61 -0.14
C GLY A 79 4.71 3.50 -0.60
N ASN A 80 3.82 4.33 -0.05
CA ASN A 80 2.39 4.28 -0.33
C ASN A 80 1.74 5.67 -0.37
N TYR A 81 0.47 5.71 -0.78
CA TYR A 81 -0.43 6.88 -0.65
C TYR A 81 0.11 8.19 -1.28
N GLY A 82 1.00 8.09 -2.26
CA GLY A 82 1.58 9.26 -2.93
C GLY A 82 2.52 10.07 -2.04
N GLU A 83 3.12 9.46 -1.01
CA GLU A 83 4.11 10.10 -0.14
C GLU A 83 5.41 10.41 -0.88
N ASN A 84 5.78 9.59 -1.87
CA ASN A 84 6.95 9.81 -2.71
C ASN A 84 6.68 9.55 -4.20
N LEU A 85 7.48 10.21 -5.05
CA LEU A 85 7.65 9.91 -6.47
C LEU A 85 8.99 9.21 -6.69
N GLY A 86 8.98 8.01 -7.24
CA GLY A 86 10.19 7.30 -7.65
C GLY A 86 10.78 7.92 -8.91
N GLN A 87 12.07 8.22 -8.90
CA GLN A 87 12.79 8.76 -10.05
C GLN A 87 14.02 7.91 -10.32
N VAL A 88 14.17 7.49 -11.57
CA VAL A 88 15.40 6.91 -12.12
C VAL A 88 15.80 7.75 -13.34
N VAL A 89 17.05 8.19 -13.36
CA VAL A 89 17.64 8.91 -14.50
C VAL A 89 18.77 8.05 -15.05
N LEU A 90 18.65 7.66 -16.31
CA LEU A 90 19.65 6.86 -17.02
C LEU A 90 20.58 7.77 -17.83
N SER A 91 21.88 7.43 -17.86
CA SER A 91 22.83 7.95 -18.84
C SER A 91 22.96 6.93 -19.96
N ILE A 92 22.67 7.33 -21.20
CA ILE A 92 22.63 6.45 -22.37
C ILE A 92 23.72 6.89 -23.35
N ASP A 93 24.44 5.92 -23.91
CA ASP A 93 25.39 6.16 -24.99
C ASP A 93 24.66 6.54 -26.28
N GLY A 94 25.02 7.67 -26.90
CA GLY A 94 24.32 8.16 -28.09
C GLY A 94 24.58 7.37 -29.38
N ALA A 95 25.54 6.43 -29.39
CA ALA A 95 25.88 5.63 -30.55
C ALA A 95 25.46 4.17 -30.40
N SER A 96 25.78 3.54 -29.28
CA SER A 96 25.39 2.15 -29.01
C SER A 96 24.02 2.01 -28.37
N HIS A 97 23.48 3.11 -27.83
CA HIS A 97 22.23 3.17 -27.07
C HIS A 97 22.27 2.33 -25.77
N ASP A 98 23.47 1.95 -25.31
CA ASP A 98 23.64 1.22 -24.06
C ASP A 98 23.48 2.15 -22.85
N VAL A 99 22.96 1.60 -21.75
CA VAL A 99 22.95 2.27 -20.45
C VAL A 99 24.35 2.29 -19.86
N LEU A 100 24.89 3.50 -19.68
CA LEU A 100 26.21 3.77 -19.11
C LEU A 100 26.19 3.88 -17.58
N GLY A 101 25.05 4.27 -17.01
CA GLY A 101 24.89 4.46 -15.58
C GLY A 101 23.51 5.03 -15.22
N TYR A 102 23.26 5.19 -13.92
CA TYR A 102 21.99 5.70 -13.43
C TYR A 102 22.13 6.47 -12.12
N THR A 103 21.14 7.32 -11.85
CA THR A 103 20.84 7.79 -10.49
C THR A 103 19.39 7.43 -10.17
N ALA A 104 19.12 7.07 -8.92
CA ALA A 104 17.78 6.73 -8.47
C ALA A 104 17.49 7.37 -7.12
N ARG A 105 16.24 7.80 -6.89
CA ARG A 105 15.80 8.35 -5.60
C ARG A 105 14.27 8.30 -5.46
N ASN A 106 13.83 8.32 -4.20
CA ASN A 106 12.46 8.67 -3.84
C ASN A 106 12.39 10.17 -3.54
N ILE A 107 11.58 10.89 -4.31
CA ILE A 107 11.33 12.32 -4.13
C ILE A 107 10.11 12.46 -3.24
N SER A 108 10.27 12.98 -2.03
CA SER A 108 9.15 13.21 -1.12
C SER A 108 8.16 14.21 -1.71
N ARG A 109 6.87 13.99 -1.42
CA ARG A 109 5.80 14.91 -1.80
C ARG A 109 6.12 16.31 -1.28
N SER A 110 5.90 17.31 -2.13
CA SER A 110 6.13 18.71 -1.76
C SER A 110 5.35 19.10 -0.51
N THR A 111 6.00 19.86 0.37
CA THR A 111 5.40 20.50 1.54
C THR A 111 4.94 21.93 1.24
N THR A 112 5.14 22.43 0.02
CA THR A 112 4.63 23.73 -0.41
C THR A 112 3.10 23.75 -0.30
N PRO A 113 2.50 24.82 0.26
CA PRO A 113 1.05 24.94 0.35
C PRO A 113 0.37 24.74 -1.01
N ALA A 114 -0.70 23.96 -1.05
CA ALA A 114 -1.42 23.66 -2.28
C ALA A 114 -1.88 24.93 -3.02
N ALA A 115 -2.32 25.94 -2.29
CA ALA A 115 -2.72 27.24 -2.88
C ALA A 115 -1.60 27.90 -3.68
N THR A 116 -0.35 27.83 -3.19
CA THR A 116 0.82 28.34 -3.91
C THR A 116 1.11 27.50 -5.16
N LEU A 117 1.01 26.18 -5.08
CA LEU A 117 1.23 25.31 -6.25
C LEU A 117 0.15 25.54 -7.32
N ILE A 118 -1.11 25.69 -6.91
CA ILE A 118 -2.25 25.97 -7.78
C ILE A 118 -2.06 27.31 -8.50
N SER A 119 -1.64 28.36 -7.80
CA SER A 119 -1.41 29.68 -8.42
C SER A 119 -0.17 29.73 -9.31
N THR A 120 0.85 28.93 -8.98
CA THR A 120 2.14 28.93 -9.71
C THR A 120 2.09 28.09 -10.99
N TYR A 121 1.42 26.92 -10.95
CA TYR A 121 1.46 25.95 -12.03
C TYR A 121 0.05 25.75 -12.63
N PRO A 122 -0.20 26.19 -13.87
CA PRO A 122 -1.51 26.04 -14.52
C PRO A 122 -2.03 24.60 -14.55
N ARG A 123 -1.13 23.62 -14.72
CA ARG A 123 -1.50 22.19 -14.68
C ARG A 123 -1.99 21.75 -13.30
N VAL A 124 -1.43 22.29 -12.22
CA VAL A 124 -1.89 21.98 -10.85
C VAL A 124 -3.27 22.58 -10.61
N ALA A 125 -3.54 23.78 -11.13
CA ALA A 125 -4.89 24.37 -11.06
C ALA A 125 -5.94 23.51 -11.78
N GLU A 126 -5.62 22.98 -12.96
CA GLU A 126 -6.49 22.06 -13.70
C GLU A 126 -6.75 20.76 -12.93
N VAL A 127 -5.70 20.12 -12.40
CA VAL A 127 -5.84 18.91 -11.56
C VAL A 127 -6.71 19.18 -10.34
N ASN A 128 -6.53 20.33 -9.69
CA ASN A 128 -7.35 20.73 -8.54
C ASN A 128 -8.83 20.90 -8.91
N ALA A 129 -9.14 21.50 -10.07
CA ALA A 129 -10.52 21.64 -10.54
C ALA A 129 -11.18 20.27 -10.78
N ILE A 130 -10.48 19.35 -11.46
CA ILE A 130 -10.96 17.98 -11.71
C ILE A 130 -11.19 17.24 -10.38
N THR A 131 -10.22 17.33 -9.46
CA THR A 131 -10.30 16.67 -8.15
C THR A 131 -11.48 17.18 -7.34
N ASN A 132 -11.70 18.49 -7.28
CA ASN A 132 -12.82 19.07 -6.54
C ASN A 132 -14.18 18.71 -7.14
N ALA A 133 -14.29 18.65 -8.47
CA ALA A 133 -15.51 18.19 -9.13
C ALA A 133 -15.82 16.72 -8.78
N ALA A 134 -14.81 15.85 -8.78
CA ALA A 134 -14.96 14.45 -8.39
C ALA A 134 -15.36 14.30 -6.90
N LEU A 135 -14.72 15.07 -6.00
CA LEU A 135 -15.08 15.08 -4.58
C LEU A 135 -16.50 15.57 -4.34
N ALA A 136 -16.95 16.61 -5.04
CA ALA A 136 -18.32 17.10 -4.94
C ALA A 136 -19.35 16.05 -5.40
N SER A 137 -19.05 15.32 -6.48
CA SER A 137 -19.90 14.21 -6.95
C SER A 137 -19.93 13.06 -5.93
N ALA A 138 -18.77 12.67 -5.39
CA ALA A 138 -18.67 11.61 -4.38
C ALA A 138 -19.42 11.97 -3.09
N ALA A 139 -19.36 13.23 -2.66
CA ALA A 139 -19.98 13.72 -1.43
C ALA A 139 -21.51 13.52 -1.40
N ALA A 140 -22.19 13.55 -2.56
CA ALA A 140 -23.64 13.37 -2.63
C ALA A 140 -24.09 12.00 -2.07
N ILE A 141 -23.29 10.95 -2.29
CA ILE A 141 -23.53 9.59 -1.79
C ILE A 141 -22.73 9.36 -0.51
N GLY A 142 -21.47 9.79 -0.50
CA GLY A 142 -20.52 9.56 0.58
C GLY A 142 -20.96 10.14 1.91
N ASN A 143 -21.56 11.32 1.93
CA ASN A 143 -21.95 12.01 3.17
C ASN A 143 -23.25 11.50 3.79
N GLN A 144 -23.90 10.49 3.19
CA GLN A 144 -25.14 9.94 3.75
C GLN A 144 -24.82 9.21 5.07
N PRO A 145 -25.52 9.51 6.18
CA PRO A 145 -25.30 8.84 7.46
C PRO A 145 -25.70 7.36 7.34
N LYS A 146 -24.88 6.48 7.92
CA LYS A 146 -25.07 5.03 7.93
C LYS A 146 -25.02 4.40 9.32
N GLY A 147 -24.42 5.07 10.28
CA GLY A 147 -24.40 4.62 11.67
C GLY A 147 -23.79 5.67 12.58
N SER A 148 -23.44 5.24 13.79
CA SER A 148 -22.66 6.05 14.71
C SER A 148 -21.74 5.21 15.58
N VAL A 149 -20.72 5.85 16.13
CA VAL A 149 -19.80 5.32 17.14
C VAL A 149 -19.86 6.19 18.39
N THR A 150 -19.47 5.63 19.54
CA THR A 150 -19.33 6.37 20.82
C THR A 150 -17.88 6.53 21.25
N ALA A 151 -16.95 5.90 20.53
CA ALA A 151 -15.50 5.95 20.72
C ALA A 151 -14.82 5.55 19.40
N ASP A 152 -13.52 5.84 19.28
CA ASP A 152 -12.73 5.50 18.10
C ASP A 152 -12.64 3.96 17.92
N ILE A 153 -12.83 3.50 16.70
CA ILE A 153 -12.63 2.11 16.28
C ILE A 153 -11.53 2.11 15.24
N THR A 154 -10.37 1.54 15.59
CA THR A 154 -9.15 1.73 14.81
C THR A 154 -8.50 0.40 14.45
N THR A 155 -7.68 0.45 13.41
CA THR A 155 -6.62 -0.51 13.12
C THR A 155 -5.59 -0.52 14.25
N SER A 156 -4.68 -1.51 14.20
CA SER A 156 -3.55 -1.56 15.10
C SER A 156 -2.45 -0.61 14.59
N TYR A 157 -1.77 0.04 15.53
CA TYR A 157 -0.68 0.97 15.25
C TYR A 157 0.66 0.41 15.72
N THR A 158 1.74 0.89 15.11
CA THR A 158 3.10 0.68 15.61
C THR A 158 3.46 1.78 16.59
N GLY A 159 4.01 1.41 17.76
CA GLY A 159 4.33 2.35 18.83
C GLY A 159 3.08 3.00 19.46
N GLY A 160 3.27 3.80 20.50
CA GLY A 160 2.18 4.45 21.22
C GLY A 160 1.55 3.59 22.32
N SER A 161 0.54 4.16 22.98
CA SER A 161 -0.21 3.51 24.06
C SER A 161 -1.57 4.19 24.25
N TYR A 162 -2.48 3.53 24.96
CA TYR A 162 -3.71 4.18 25.40
C TYR A 162 -3.43 5.19 26.52
N VAL A 163 -3.88 6.44 26.31
CA VAL A 163 -3.89 7.52 27.30
C VAL A 163 -5.32 8.05 27.35
N ASP A 164 -5.93 8.04 28.54
CA ASP A 164 -7.32 8.46 28.76
C ASP A 164 -8.34 7.83 27.78
N GLY A 165 -8.17 6.53 27.50
CA GLY A 165 -9.05 5.77 26.63
C GLY A 165 -8.85 6.02 25.12
N LYS A 166 -7.88 6.84 24.73
CA LYS A 166 -7.52 7.09 23.32
C LYS A 166 -6.13 6.59 23.01
N TYR A 167 -5.93 6.02 21.82
CA TYR A 167 -4.60 5.62 21.38
C TYR A 167 -3.79 6.86 21.01
N ALA A 168 -2.63 7.04 21.63
CA ALA A 168 -1.78 8.20 21.43
C ALA A 168 -0.32 7.79 21.21
N GLY A 169 0.44 8.64 20.50
CA GLY A 169 1.88 8.44 20.28
C GLY A 169 2.23 7.33 19.28
N ALA A 170 1.30 6.93 18.41
CA ALA A 170 1.58 6.03 17.30
C ALA A 170 2.69 6.61 16.41
N THR A 171 3.64 5.78 15.98
CA THR A 171 4.68 6.17 15.02
C THR A 171 4.32 5.78 13.59
N ALA A 172 3.47 4.77 13.40
CA ALA A 172 2.95 4.39 12.09
C ALA A 172 1.56 3.73 12.20
N ARG A 173 0.74 3.94 11.16
CA ARG A 173 -0.48 3.17 10.89
C ARG A 173 -0.11 1.75 10.38
N ASP A 174 -1.08 0.84 10.37
CA ASP A 174 -0.98 -0.47 9.71
C ASP A 174 -0.02 -1.46 10.39
N ASN A 175 -0.05 -1.56 11.72
CA ASN A 175 0.58 -2.71 12.40
C ASN A 175 -0.20 -3.99 12.10
N ARG A 176 0.18 -4.69 11.03
CA ARG A 176 -0.51 -5.90 10.56
C ARG A 176 -0.27 -7.13 11.43
N ALA A 177 0.56 -7.03 12.47
CA ALA A 177 0.80 -8.11 13.44
C ALA A 177 -0.04 -7.94 14.72
N GLY A 178 -0.65 -6.77 14.92
CA GLY A 178 -1.41 -6.46 16.14
C GLY A 178 -2.92 -6.72 15.97
N GLN A 179 -3.57 -7.09 17.07
CA GLN A 179 -5.03 -7.07 17.15
C GLN A 179 -5.54 -5.62 17.04
N SER A 180 -6.74 -5.45 16.48
CA SER A 180 -7.38 -4.15 16.32
C SER A 180 -8.89 -4.20 16.57
N THR A 181 -9.46 -3.11 17.07
CA THR A 181 -10.91 -3.02 17.32
C THR A 181 -11.70 -3.00 16.03
N ILE A 182 -11.17 -2.39 14.95
CA ILE A 182 -11.81 -2.42 13.63
C ILE A 182 -11.79 -3.83 13.02
N GLY A 183 -10.72 -4.60 13.25
CA GLY A 183 -10.64 -6.00 12.83
C GLY A 183 -11.69 -6.87 13.51
N ASN A 184 -11.87 -6.70 14.82
CA ASN A 184 -12.94 -7.38 15.56
C ASN A 184 -14.32 -6.99 15.02
N LEU A 185 -14.61 -5.69 14.86
CA LEU A 185 -15.89 -5.20 14.35
C LEU A 185 -16.23 -5.78 12.97
N VAL A 186 -15.26 -5.80 12.05
CA VAL A 186 -15.47 -6.34 10.72
C VAL A 186 -15.67 -7.85 10.76
N ALA A 187 -14.89 -8.59 11.55
CA ALA A 187 -15.08 -10.03 11.72
C ALA A 187 -16.47 -10.37 12.28
N ASP A 188 -16.94 -9.64 13.29
CA ASP A 188 -18.28 -9.80 13.86
C ASP A 188 -19.37 -9.48 12.83
N SER A 189 -19.17 -8.44 12.01
CA SER A 189 -20.08 -8.08 10.91
C SER A 189 -20.20 -9.19 9.86
N LEU A 190 -19.10 -9.89 9.55
CA LEU A 190 -19.12 -11.04 8.64
C LEU A 190 -19.96 -12.18 9.21
N VAL A 191 -19.78 -12.52 10.49
CA VAL A 191 -20.59 -13.54 11.18
C VAL A 191 -22.05 -13.14 11.21
N ALA A 192 -22.36 -11.89 11.56
CA ALA A 192 -23.74 -11.38 11.57
C ALA A 192 -24.40 -11.45 10.19
N SER A 193 -23.62 -11.24 9.11
CA SER A 193 -24.12 -11.23 7.73
C SER A 193 -24.33 -12.62 7.14
N LEU A 194 -23.48 -13.59 7.52
CA LEU A 194 -23.39 -14.93 6.92
C LEU A 194 -23.77 -16.07 7.89
N GLY A 195 -24.13 -15.75 9.12
CA GLY A 195 -24.38 -16.74 10.18
C GLY A 195 -25.67 -17.53 10.03
N SER A 196 -26.61 -17.08 9.18
CA SER A 196 -27.83 -17.85 8.92
C SER A 196 -27.55 -19.05 8.02
N ALA A 197 -28.29 -20.14 8.21
CA ALA A 197 -28.06 -21.39 7.48
C ALA A 197 -28.22 -21.23 5.94
N ASP A 198 -29.10 -20.32 5.50
CA ASP A 198 -29.31 -19.98 4.09
C ASP A 198 -28.21 -19.09 3.50
N ARG A 199 -27.33 -18.53 4.33
CA ARG A 199 -26.20 -17.67 3.93
C ARG A 199 -24.82 -18.28 4.24
N GLY A 200 -24.80 -19.54 4.64
CA GLY A 200 -23.58 -20.32 4.83
C GLY A 200 -23.29 -20.72 6.27
N GLY A 201 -24.07 -20.27 7.26
CA GLY A 201 -23.93 -20.71 8.65
C GLY A 201 -22.59 -20.37 9.29
N ALA A 202 -22.03 -19.20 8.99
CA ALA A 202 -20.72 -18.80 9.50
C ALA A 202 -20.71 -18.70 11.03
N GLU A 203 -19.74 -19.37 11.67
CA GLU A 203 -19.52 -19.34 13.12
C GLU A 203 -18.31 -18.49 13.51
N ILE A 204 -17.37 -18.28 12.57
CA ILE A 204 -16.13 -17.54 12.77
C ILE A 204 -15.94 -16.56 11.61
N GLY A 205 -15.68 -15.29 11.93
CA GLY A 205 -15.30 -14.26 10.97
C GLY A 205 -13.79 -14.09 10.94
N VAL A 206 -13.21 -14.05 9.74
CA VAL A 206 -11.78 -13.79 9.56
C VAL A 206 -11.61 -12.63 8.58
N VAL A 207 -10.83 -11.63 8.99
CA VAL A 207 -10.42 -10.52 8.13
C VAL A 207 -8.91 -10.33 8.26
N ASN A 208 -8.22 -10.24 7.12
CA ASN A 208 -6.80 -9.93 7.13
C ASN A 208 -6.61 -8.42 7.41
N PRO A 209 -5.65 -8.02 8.26
CA PRO A 209 -5.46 -6.62 8.64
C PRO A 209 -5.12 -5.72 7.45
N GLY A 210 -4.48 -6.26 6.41
CA GLY A 210 -4.20 -5.51 5.17
C GLY A 210 -5.45 -5.04 4.42
N GLY A 211 -6.60 -5.70 4.64
CA GLY A 211 -7.90 -5.32 4.05
C GLY A 211 -8.58 -4.14 4.75
N LEU A 212 -8.09 -3.71 5.92
CA LEU A 212 -8.67 -2.65 6.75
C LEU A 212 -7.97 -1.32 6.48
N ARG A 213 -8.61 -0.41 5.73
CA ARG A 213 -7.92 0.71 5.07
C ARG A 213 -8.14 2.08 5.70
N ALA A 214 -9.07 2.18 6.66
CA ALA A 214 -9.35 3.38 7.41
C ALA A 214 -9.86 3.03 8.82
N GLU A 215 -10.11 4.09 9.59
CA GLU A 215 -10.64 4.03 10.96
C GLU A 215 -12.05 4.60 10.99
N LEU A 216 -12.76 4.37 12.10
CA LEU A 216 -14.01 5.05 12.42
C LEU A 216 -13.80 5.89 13.68
N PHE A 217 -13.59 7.19 13.52
CA PHE A 217 -13.35 8.09 14.64
C PHE A 217 -14.65 8.65 15.23
N TYR A 218 -14.65 8.88 16.54
CA TYR A 218 -15.67 9.68 17.20
C TYR A 218 -15.41 11.17 16.93
N ALA A 219 -15.74 11.63 15.72
CA ALA A 219 -15.67 13.04 15.36
C ALA A 219 -16.56 13.34 14.14
N PRO A 220 -17.22 14.52 14.09
CA PRO A 220 -17.35 15.50 15.17
C PRO A 220 -18.35 15.07 16.26
N ASP A 221 -19.33 14.24 15.93
CA ASP A 221 -20.44 13.83 16.81
C ASP A 221 -20.65 12.31 16.86
N GLY A 222 -19.73 11.56 16.27
CA GLY A 222 -19.80 10.10 16.18
C GLY A 222 -20.62 9.58 15.00
N THR A 223 -21.21 10.42 14.16
CA THR A 223 -21.87 9.97 12.92
C THR A 223 -20.87 9.29 11.99
N ILE A 224 -21.21 8.09 11.51
CA ILE A 224 -20.47 7.39 10.46
C ILE A 224 -21.24 7.50 9.16
N THR A 225 -20.56 8.07 8.16
CA THR A 225 -21.06 8.23 6.80
C THR A 225 -20.77 7.01 5.94
N TYR A 226 -21.42 6.93 4.77
CA TYR A 226 -21.13 5.89 3.79
C TYR A 226 -19.66 5.93 3.33
N ALA A 227 -19.10 7.13 3.14
CA ALA A 227 -17.70 7.31 2.73
C ALA A 227 -16.74 6.72 3.76
N GLU A 228 -16.97 6.95 5.06
CA GLU A 228 -16.13 6.43 6.14
C GLU A 228 -16.23 4.91 6.24
N ALA A 229 -17.45 4.35 6.20
CA ALA A 229 -17.64 2.90 6.20
C ALA A 229 -16.98 2.25 4.98
N ASN A 230 -17.15 2.82 3.79
CA ASN A 230 -16.51 2.36 2.57
C ASN A 230 -14.99 2.52 2.61
N ALA A 231 -14.46 3.54 3.28
CA ALA A 231 -13.01 3.73 3.42
C ALA A 231 -12.37 2.63 4.28
N VAL A 232 -13.09 2.00 5.22
CA VAL A 232 -12.59 0.84 5.98
C VAL A 232 -12.44 -0.39 5.09
N LEU A 233 -13.45 -0.69 4.26
CA LEU A 233 -13.48 -1.83 3.32
C LEU A 233 -13.69 -1.34 1.87
N PRO A 234 -12.71 -0.67 1.25
CA PRO A 234 -12.89 0.02 -0.03
C PRO A 234 -12.81 -0.92 -1.24
N PHE A 235 -12.55 -2.20 -0.99
CA PHE A 235 -12.51 -3.21 -2.02
C PHE A 235 -13.92 -3.79 -2.16
N VAL A 236 -14.42 -3.85 -3.39
CA VAL A 236 -15.72 -4.43 -3.73
C VAL A 236 -15.65 -5.97 -3.66
N ASN A 237 -15.25 -6.47 -2.49
CA ASN A 237 -15.09 -7.88 -2.21
C ASN A 237 -16.46 -8.51 -1.98
N ASN A 238 -16.61 -9.72 -2.50
CA ASN A 238 -17.75 -10.57 -2.16
C ASN A 238 -17.50 -11.22 -0.79
N LEU A 239 -18.57 -11.41 -0.04
CA LEU A 239 -18.53 -12.19 1.20
C LEU A 239 -18.67 -13.67 0.85
N TRP A 240 -17.80 -14.51 1.43
CA TRP A 240 -17.77 -15.95 1.19
C TRP A 240 -17.65 -16.71 2.50
N THR A 241 -18.21 -17.91 2.51
CA THR A 241 -18.01 -18.89 3.59
C THR A 241 -17.24 -20.10 3.06
N THR A 242 -16.53 -20.77 3.96
CA THR A 242 -15.91 -22.07 3.70
C THR A 242 -15.94 -22.89 4.98
N SER A 243 -15.88 -24.21 4.85
CA SER A 243 -15.80 -25.12 6.00
C SER A 243 -14.38 -25.66 6.11
N LEU A 244 -13.78 -25.45 7.28
CA LEU A 244 -12.46 -25.95 7.62
C LEU A 244 -12.57 -26.91 8.79
N THR A 245 -11.79 -27.99 8.76
CA THR A 245 -11.53 -28.76 9.97
C THR A 245 -10.71 -27.94 10.95
N GLY A 246 -10.75 -28.26 12.24
CA GLY A 246 -9.91 -27.58 13.24
C GLY A 246 -8.40 -27.68 12.94
N ALA A 247 -7.96 -28.75 12.28
CA ALA A 247 -6.58 -28.90 11.83
C ALA A 247 -6.24 -27.91 10.70
N GLN A 248 -7.12 -27.73 9.72
CA GLN A 248 -6.93 -26.74 8.65
C GLN A 248 -6.99 -25.31 9.17
N PHE A 249 -7.82 -25.03 10.18
CA PHE A 249 -7.91 -23.70 10.77
C PHE A 249 -6.66 -23.33 11.58
N LYS A 250 -5.96 -24.32 12.15
CA LYS A 250 -4.73 -24.11 12.92
C LYS A 250 -3.47 -23.92 12.05
N ALA A 251 -3.45 -24.57 10.88
CA ALA A 251 -2.30 -24.59 9.97
C ALA A 251 -2.15 -23.25 9.24
#